data_AF-A0A328A6I2-F1
#
_entry.id   AF-A0A328A6I2-F1
#
_cell.length_a   1.000
_cell.length_b   1.000
_cell.length_c   1.000
_cell.angle_alpha   90.00
_cell.angle_beta   90.00
_cell.angle_gamma   90.00
#
_symmetry.space_group_name_H-M   'P 1'
#
loop_
_entity.id
_entity.type
_entity.pdbx_description
1 polymer ?
#
loop_
_entity_poly.entity_id
_entity_poly.type
_entity_poly.pdbx_seq_one_letter_code
_entity_poly.pdbx_strand_id
1 'polypeptide(L)'
;MLNEVKTLFLKTRILNQYERYILEVAGRYEMDDFDKENLFTSEKGLLGEEQFYERIKDCSGGAKLWDMRLRLNGQSQYDFIIISNGKIMHFDTKYYEGQYNYVDGNFISENGYVIHNPIALQTKQHMRLLRFVDKMGFGYRVLSFIIFVGEQFNVSGFNGNGSINTIRLLP
;
A
#
# COMPACT_ATOMS: atom_id res chain seq x y z
N MET A 1 -16.65 -26.46 19.17
CA MET A 1 -17.15 -25.11 18.80
C MET A 1 -16.11 -24.11 19.26
N LEU A 2 -15.22 -23.69 18.35
CA LEU A 2 -14.28 -22.60 18.63
C LEU A 2 -15.00 -21.30 18.31
N ASN A 3 -15.11 -20.47 19.34
CA ASN A 3 -15.79 -19.18 19.34
C ASN A 3 -15.41 -18.33 18.13
N GLU A 4 -16.43 -17.67 17.55
CA GLU A 4 -16.29 -16.66 16.52
C GLU A 4 -15.30 -15.57 16.96
N VAL A 5 -14.04 -15.65 16.51
CA VAL A 5 -13.10 -14.55 16.73
C VAL A 5 -13.41 -13.48 15.68
N LYS A 6 -14.35 -12.60 16.02
CA LYS A 6 -14.62 -11.38 15.26
C LYS A 6 -13.38 -10.47 15.35
N THR A 7 -12.43 -10.63 14.43
CA THR A 7 -11.27 -9.72 14.33
C THR A 7 -11.42 -8.91 13.06
N LEU A 8 -11.83 -7.64 13.20
CA LEU A 8 -11.89 -6.69 12.09
C LEU A 8 -10.51 -6.10 11.85
N PHE A 9 -9.94 -5.34 12.80
CA PHE A 9 -8.58 -4.78 12.75
C PHE A 9 -7.96 -4.74 14.16
N LEU A 10 -6.68 -5.11 14.29
CA LEU A 10 -5.91 -4.99 15.54
C LEU A 10 -5.21 -3.63 15.67
N LYS A 11 -4.89 -3.00 14.54
CA LYS A 11 -4.35 -1.64 14.44
C LYS A 11 -4.98 -0.94 13.24
N THR A 12 -5.50 0.26 13.44
CA THR A 12 -5.88 1.18 12.36
C THR A 12 -4.77 2.20 12.12
N ARG A 13 -4.83 2.94 11.00
CA ARG A 13 -3.84 3.97 10.67
C ARG A 13 -3.83 5.07 11.71
N ILE A 14 -2.62 5.54 12.02
CA ILE A 14 -2.39 6.69 12.88
C ILE A 14 -1.48 7.62 12.09
N LEU A 15 -2.01 8.76 11.65
CA LEU A 15 -1.23 9.77 10.95
C LEU A 15 -0.06 10.22 11.82
N ASN A 16 1.11 10.38 11.21
CA ASN A 16 2.27 10.95 11.88
C ASN A 16 2.12 12.47 12.05
N GLN A 17 3.02 13.10 12.82
CA GLN A 17 2.92 14.51 13.15
C GLN A 17 2.89 15.43 11.92
N TYR A 18 3.70 15.12 10.89
CA TYR A 18 3.75 15.91 9.65
C TYR A 18 2.49 15.70 8.81
N GLU A 19 2.03 14.46 8.64
CA GLU A 19 0.77 14.17 7.92
C GLU A 19 -0.43 14.87 8.57
N ARG A 20 -0.50 14.89 9.90
CA ARG A 20 -1.55 15.65 10.62
C ARG A 20 -1.40 17.15 10.39
N TYR A 21 -0.19 17.66 10.53
CA TYR A 21 0.09 19.08 10.34
C TYR A 21 -0.34 19.56 8.96
N ILE A 22 0.11 18.87 7.89
CA ILE A 22 -0.15 19.30 6.52
C ILE A 22 -1.64 19.27 6.18
N LEU A 23 -2.37 18.25 6.65
CA LEU A 23 -3.82 18.15 6.47
C LEU A 23 -4.60 19.21 7.25
N GLU A 24 -4.15 19.59 8.45
CA GLU A 24 -4.82 20.61 9.28
C GLU A 24 -4.60 22.04 8.79
N VAL A 25 -3.46 22.33 8.16
CA VAL A 25 -3.16 23.67 7.63
C VAL A 25 -3.65 23.87 6.19
N ALA A 26 -4.01 22.78 5.50
CA ALA A 26 -4.60 22.82 4.16
C ALA A 26 -5.82 23.75 4.11
N GLY A 27 -5.81 24.70 3.16
CA GLY A 27 -6.88 25.69 3.00
C GLY A 27 -6.94 26.79 4.07
N ARG A 28 -6.03 26.78 5.07
CA ARG A 28 -5.95 27.80 6.14
C ARG A 28 -4.70 28.67 6.05
N TYR A 29 -3.70 28.24 5.27
CA TYR A 29 -2.43 28.93 5.09
C TYR A 29 -1.96 28.81 3.63
N GLU A 30 -1.19 29.79 3.16
CA GLU A 30 -0.57 29.73 1.83
C GLU A 30 0.64 28.80 1.86
N MET A 31 0.47 27.59 1.32
CA MET A 31 1.52 26.58 1.24
C MET A 31 2.54 26.93 0.16
N ASP A 32 3.81 26.62 0.41
CA ASP A 32 4.81 26.58 -0.65
C ASP A 32 4.62 25.35 -1.55
N ASP A 33 5.38 25.27 -2.64
CA ASP A 33 5.21 24.19 -3.62
C ASP A 33 5.61 22.81 -3.07
N PHE A 34 6.54 22.77 -2.10
CA PHE A 34 6.94 21.53 -1.43
C PHE A 34 5.81 20.97 -0.56
N ASP A 35 5.20 21.83 0.25
CA ASP A 35 4.06 21.47 1.09
C ASP A 35 2.82 21.12 0.24
N LYS A 36 2.59 21.78 -0.90
CA LYS A 36 1.53 21.39 -1.85
C LYS A 36 1.74 19.99 -2.42
N GLU A 37 2.97 19.66 -2.84
CA GLU A 37 3.29 18.33 -3.38
C GLU A 37 3.14 17.24 -2.31
N ASN A 38 3.58 17.51 -1.08
CA ASN A 38 3.42 16.61 0.05
C ASN A 38 1.95 16.43 0.45
N LEU A 39 1.15 17.51 0.45
CA LEU A 39 -0.28 17.45 0.69
C LEU A 39 -0.94 16.55 -0.35
N PHE A 40 -0.73 16.81 -1.64
CA PHE A 40 -1.29 16.02 -2.74
C PHE A 40 -0.93 14.54 -2.61
N THR A 41 0.34 14.23 -2.33
CA THR A 41 0.81 12.85 -2.16
C THR A 41 0.16 12.18 -0.93
N SER A 42 0.03 12.91 0.18
CA SER A 42 -0.57 12.41 1.41
C SER A 42 -2.06 12.14 1.25
N GLU A 43 -2.79 13.04 0.60
CA GLU A 43 -4.22 12.88 0.31
C GLU A 43 -4.49 11.70 -0.60
N LYS A 44 -3.75 11.56 -1.71
CA LYS A 44 -3.92 10.43 -2.64
C LYS A 44 -3.54 9.10 -1.98
N GLY A 45 -2.49 9.08 -1.16
CA GLY A 45 -2.10 7.91 -0.37
C GLY A 45 -3.19 7.51 0.62
N LEU A 46 -3.67 8.45 1.43
CA LEU A 46 -4.72 8.21 2.42
C LEU A 46 -6.02 7.73 1.76
N LEU A 47 -6.46 8.41 0.69
CA LEU A 47 -7.66 8.04 -0.06
C LEU A 47 -7.56 6.61 -0.60
N GLY A 48 -6.40 6.21 -1.12
CA GLY A 48 -6.20 4.86 -1.62
C GLY A 48 -6.26 3.79 -0.53
N GLU A 49 -5.65 4.08 0.61
CA GLU A 49 -5.70 3.19 1.77
C GLU A 49 -7.12 3.09 2.36
N GLU A 50 -7.85 4.20 2.44
CA GLU A 50 -9.25 4.24 2.91
C GLU A 50 -10.17 3.43 1.99
N GLN A 51 -10.03 3.57 0.66
CA GLN A 51 -10.80 2.76 -0.28
C GLN A 51 -10.55 1.26 -0.10
N PHE A 52 -9.31 0.85 0.13
CA PHE A 52 -9.01 -0.56 0.41
C PHE A 52 -9.55 -0.99 1.77
N TYR A 53 -9.36 -0.18 2.81
CA TYR A 53 -9.89 -0.42 4.15
C TYR A 53 -11.40 -0.68 4.12
N GLU A 54 -12.16 0.17 3.45
CA GLU A 54 -13.62 0.03 3.31
C GLU A 54 -14.02 -1.29 2.67
N ARG A 55 -13.23 -1.83 1.73
CA ARG A 55 -13.48 -3.14 1.11
C ARG A 55 -13.18 -4.33 2.00
N ILE A 56 -12.28 -4.19 2.99
CA ILE A 56 -11.80 -5.31 3.80
C ILE A 56 -12.21 -5.26 5.27
N LYS A 57 -12.77 -4.13 5.75
CA LYS A 57 -13.10 -3.93 7.16
C LYS A 57 -14.08 -4.98 7.69
N ASP A 58 -15.07 -5.34 6.89
CA ASP A 58 -16.11 -6.29 7.29
C ASP A 58 -15.77 -7.74 6.94
N CYS A 59 -14.63 -7.98 6.28
CA CYS A 59 -14.17 -9.34 6.00
C CYS A 59 -13.84 -10.06 7.31
N SER A 60 -14.57 -11.13 7.62
CA SER A 60 -14.34 -11.95 8.80
C SER A 60 -13.01 -12.70 8.72
N GLY A 61 -12.34 -12.84 9.86
CA GLY A 61 -11.17 -13.69 10.01
C GLY A 61 -9.84 -12.98 9.73
N GLY A 62 -8.79 -13.56 10.30
CA GLY A 62 -7.43 -13.04 10.24
C GLY A 62 -7.19 -11.79 11.09
N ALA A 63 -5.95 -11.63 11.55
CA ALA A 63 -5.50 -10.40 12.17
C ALA A 63 -5.16 -9.38 11.08
N LYS A 64 -5.75 -8.19 11.13
CA LYS A 64 -5.50 -7.11 10.16
C LYS A 64 -4.81 -5.94 10.85
N LEU A 65 -3.75 -5.43 10.24
CA LEU A 65 -2.97 -4.29 10.71
C LEU A 65 -2.90 -3.28 9.58
N TRP A 66 -3.26 -2.02 9.87
CA TRP A 66 -3.13 -0.90 8.96
C TRP A 66 -1.94 -0.02 9.39
N ASP A 67 -1.09 0.37 8.43
CA ASP A 67 0.12 1.19 8.60
C ASP A 67 1.09 0.51 9.59
N MET A 68 1.53 -0.70 9.25
CA MET A 68 2.52 -1.42 10.06
C MET A 68 3.92 -0.91 9.74
N ARG A 69 4.66 -0.50 10.77
CA ARG A 69 6.05 -0.04 10.64
C ARG A 69 6.99 -1.02 11.33
N LEU A 70 7.93 -1.58 10.58
CA LEU A 70 9.01 -2.42 11.12
C LEU A 70 10.33 -1.65 11.10
N ARG A 71 11.03 -1.69 12.23
CA ARG A 71 12.40 -1.18 12.38
C ARG A 71 13.36 -2.37 12.49
N LEU A 72 13.73 -2.93 11.34
CA LEU A 72 14.72 -4.00 11.25
C LEU A 72 15.61 -3.72 10.03
N ASN A 73 16.87 -3.34 10.28
CA ASN A 73 17.82 -2.91 9.24
C ASN A 73 17.26 -1.77 8.35
N GLY A 74 16.72 -0.73 9.00
CA GLY A 74 16.00 0.37 8.39
C GLY A 74 14.51 0.38 8.76
N GLN A 75 13.79 1.39 8.29
CA GLN A 75 12.34 1.51 8.47
C GLN A 75 11.62 0.98 7.23
N SER A 76 10.70 0.04 7.41
CA SER A 76 9.77 -0.40 6.37
C SER A 76 8.35 -0.13 6.83
N GLN A 77 7.56 0.49 5.98
CA GLN A 77 6.13 0.68 6.17
C GLN A 77 5.40 -0.28 5.22
N TYR A 78 4.30 -0.84 5.72
CA TYR A 78 3.40 -1.73 5.01
C TYR A 78 1.98 -1.20 5.23
N ASP A 79 1.28 -0.84 4.17
CA ASP A 79 -0.06 -0.23 4.28
C ASP A 79 -0.99 -1.21 4.98
N PHE A 80 -1.10 -2.45 4.51
CA PHE A 80 -1.90 -3.46 5.18
C PHE A 80 -1.16 -4.78 5.31
N ILE A 81 -1.25 -5.36 6.50
CA ILE A 81 -0.85 -6.74 6.77
C ILE A 81 -2.06 -7.52 7.25
N ILE A 82 -2.33 -8.64 6.59
CA ILE A 82 -3.36 -9.59 7.00
C ILE A 82 -2.69 -10.93 7.27
N ILE A 83 -2.85 -11.42 8.50
CA ILE A 83 -2.33 -12.70 8.94
C ILE A 83 -3.49 -13.68 9.07
N SER A 84 -3.51 -14.70 8.22
CA SER A 84 -4.60 -15.70 8.19
C SER A 84 -4.15 -16.99 7.51
N ASN A 85 -4.66 -18.13 7.97
CA ASN A 85 -4.48 -19.44 7.31
C ASN A 85 -3.02 -19.76 6.92
N GLY A 86 -2.09 -19.55 7.87
CA GLY A 86 -0.65 -19.78 7.68
C GLY A 86 0.02 -18.82 6.69
N LYS A 87 -0.59 -17.67 6.42
CA LYS A 87 -0.08 -16.65 5.48
C LYS A 87 0.03 -15.29 6.14
N ILE A 88 1.08 -14.56 5.78
CA ILE A 88 1.23 -13.13 6.04
C ILE A 88 1.10 -12.46 4.68
N MET A 89 0.01 -11.72 4.49
CA MET A 89 -0.33 -11.05 3.22
C MET A 89 -0.12 -9.56 3.37
N HIS A 90 0.76 -9.01 2.56
CA HIS A 90 1.04 -7.58 2.46
C HIS A 90 0.29 -6.99 1.27
N PHE A 91 -0.46 -5.92 1.51
CA PHE A 91 -1.12 -5.14 0.48
C PHE A 91 -0.57 -3.72 0.52
N ASP A 92 -0.08 -3.25 -0.63
CA ASP A 92 0.43 -1.90 -0.86
C ASP A 92 -0.52 -1.21 -1.84
N THR A 93 -1.12 -0.11 -1.41
CA THR A 93 -2.10 0.61 -2.22
C THR A 93 -1.39 1.65 -3.09
N LYS A 94 -1.86 1.79 -4.34
CA LYS A 94 -1.32 2.74 -5.31
C LYS A 94 -2.44 3.48 -6.00
N TYR A 95 -2.56 4.74 -5.63
CA TYR A 95 -3.48 5.68 -6.25
C TYR A 95 -2.81 6.29 -7.49
N TYR A 96 -2.87 5.56 -8.61
CA TYR A 96 -2.42 6.06 -9.91
C TYR A 96 -3.65 6.42 -10.75
N GLU A 97 -3.58 7.51 -11.51
CA GLU A 97 -4.68 7.96 -12.38
C GLU A 97 -4.17 8.21 -13.80
N GLY A 98 -5.01 7.88 -14.78
CA GLY A 98 -4.73 8.10 -16.20
C GLY A 98 -4.16 6.89 -16.94
N GLN A 99 -3.76 7.14 -18.20
CA GLN A 99 -3.19 6.15 -19.11
C GLN A 99 -1.66 6.15 -19.00
N TYR A 100 -1.07 4.96 -18.90
CA TYR A 100 0.38 4.74 -18.85
C TYR A 100 0.81 3.68 -19.86
N ASN A 101 2.07 3.77 -20.28
CA ASN A 101 2.78 2.72 -20.98
C ASN A 101 3.89 2.17 -20.07
N TYR A 102 4.03 0.86 -20.02
CA TYR A 102 5.13 0.22 -19.31
C TYR A 102 6.36 0.10 -20.20
N VAL A 103 7.45 0.77 -19.81
CA VAL A 103 8.72 0.79 -20.54
C VAL A 103 9.88 0.65 -19.56
N ASP A 104 10.69 -0.38 -19.72
CA ASP A 104 11.91 -0.64 -18.95
C ASP A 104 11.73 -0.52 -17.42
N GLY A 105 10.65 -1.10 -16.90
CA GLY A 105 10.34 -1.08 -15.46
C GLY A 105 9.52 0.12 -15.00
N ASN A 106 9.32 1.14 -15.83
CA ASN A 106 8.62 2.38 -15.46
C ASN A 106 7.20 2.41 -16.01
N PHE A 107 6.30 3.11 -15.33
CA PHE A 107 5.02 3.53 -15.92
C PHE A 107 5.16 4.98 -16.40
N ILE A 108 5.02 5.21 -17.70
CA ILE A 108 5.16 6.52 -18.33
C ILE A 108 3.77 6.96 -18.81
N SER A 109 3.27 8.07 -18.29
CA SER A 109 1.99 8.64 -18.69
C SER A 109 2.08 9.40 -20.02
N GLU A 110 0.94 9.70 -20.63
CA GLU A 110 0.86 10.48 -21.88
C GLU A 110 1.46 11.89 -21.77
N ASN A 111 1.41 12.52 -20.60
CA ASN A 111 1.99 13.85 -20.36
C ASN A 111 3.48 13.81 -19.97
N GLY A 112 4.10 12.62 -19.97
CA GLY A 112 5.51 12.43 -19.65
C GLY A 112 5.83 12.26 -18.17
N TYR A 113 4.84 12.26 -17.27
CA TYR A 113 5.06 11.89 -15.87
C TYR A 113 5.46 10.41 -15.76
N VAL A 114 6.54 10.13 -15.01
CA VAL A 114 7.16 8.81 -14.90
C VAL A 114 7.07 8.29 -13.46
N ILE A 115 6.47 7.12 -13.30
CA ILE A 115 6.50 6.33 -12.07
C ILE A 115 7.65 5.32 -12.20
N HIS A 116 8.73 5.58 -11.47
CA HIS A 116 9.95 4.80 -11.59
C HIS A 116 9.88 3.47 -10.85
N ASN A 117 10.04 2.37 -11.59
CA ASN A 117 10.24 1.02 -11.05
C ASN A 117 9.31 0.61 -9.88
N PRO A 118 7.99 0.88 -9.94
CA PRO A 118 7.08 0.65 -8.81
C PRO A 118 7.09 -0.82 -8.36
N ILE A 119 7.18 -1.75 -9.33
CA ILE A 119 7.23 -3.19 -9.06
C ILE A 119 8.53 -3.58 -8.33
N ALA A 120 9.67 -3.05 -8.76
CA ALA A 120 10.96 -3.39 -8.14
C ALA A 120 11.07 -2.85 -6.71
N LEU A 121 10.50 -1.66 -6.45
CA LEU A 121 10.38 -1.12 -5.09
C LEU A 121 9.56 -2.05 -4.20
N GLN A 122 8.43 -2.55 -4.70
CA GLN A 122 7.60 -3.48 -3.94
C GLN A 122 8.27 -4.85 -3.73
N THR A 123 9.01 -5.36 -4.71
CA THR A 123 9.82 -6.58 -4.56
C THR A 123 10.83 -6.43 -3.42
N LYS A 124 11.48 -5.26 -3.29
CA LYS A 124 12.39 -5.00 -2.16
C LYS A 124 11.66 -5.05 -0.81
N GLN A 125 10.45 -4.49 -0.73
CA GLN A 125 9.62 -4.54 0.49
C GLN A 125 9.19 -5.97 0.83
N HIS A 126 8.76 -6.75 -0.17
CA HIS A 126 8.45 -8.17 0.01
C HIS A 126 9.64 -8.95 0.58
N MET A 127 10.85 -8.78 0.01
CA MET A 127 12.04 -9.48 0.48
C MET A 127 12.44 -9.08 1.92
N ARG A 128 12.16 -7.83 2.34
CA ARG A 128 12.36 -7.40 3.72
C ARG A 128 11.40 -8.11 4.67
N LEU A 129 10.12 -8.19 4.31
CA LEU A 129 9.11 -8.90 5.10
C LEU A 129 9.41 -10.40 5.19
N LEU A 130 9.75 -11.04 4.06
CA LEU A 130 10.13 -12.45 4.01
C LEU A 130 11.28 -12.76 4.97
N ARG A 131 12.38 -11.99 4.89
CA ARG A 131 13.52 -12.17 5.81
C ARG A 131 13.15 -11.96 7.27
N PHE A 132 12.24 -11.03 7.56
CA PHE A 132 11.76 -10.83 8.93
C PHE A 132 11.01 -12.07 9.43
N VAL A 133 10.08 -12.58 8.64
CA VAL A 133 9.27 -13.78 8.96
C VAL A 133 10.19 -15.00 9.15
N ASP A 134 11.14 -15.21 8.25
CA ASP A 134 12.12 -16.29 8.32
C ASP A 134 12.98 -16.18 9.59
N LYS A 135 13.49 -14.98 9.90
CA LYS A 135 14.32 -14.74 11.09
C LYS A 135 13.58 -15.00 12.40
N MET A 136 12.28 -14.74 12.42
CA MET A 136 11.44 -15.01 13.59
C MET A 136 11.03 -16.49 13.71
N GLY A 137 11.37 -17.33 12.73
CA GLY A 137 11.00 -18.74 12.71
C GLY A 137 9.50 -18.96 12.50
N PHE A 138 8.80 -17.97 11.95
CA PHE A 138 7.37 -18.06 11.68
C PHE A 138 7.17 -18.95 10.44
N GLY A 139 6.55 -20.12 10.61
CA GLY A 139 6.21 -21.04 9.51
C GLY A 139 5.11 -20.52 8.57
N TYR A 140 5.05 -19.21 8.34
CA TYR A 140 4.03 -18.53 7.55
C TYR A 140 4.56 -18.23 6.15
N ARG A 141 3.74 -18.46 5.14
CA ARG A 141 4.04 -18.03 3.77
C ARG A 141 3.80 -16.53 3.62
N VAL A 142 4.77 -15.81 3.06
CA VAL A 142 4.63 -14.38 2.74
C VAL A 142 4.08 -14.20 1.33
N LEU A 143 3.06 -13.36 1.19
CA LEU A 143 2.49 -12.93 -0.10
C LEU A 143 2.46 -11.41 -0.12
N SER A 144 2.78 -10.81 -1.27
CA SER A 144 2.65 -9.36 -1.47
C SER A 144 1.78 -9.05 -2.68
N PHE A 145 0.98 -8.00 -2.53
CA PHE A 145 0.04 -7.49 -3.51
C PHE A 145 0.24 -5.99 -3.69
N ILE A 146 0.21 -5.51 -4.93
CA ILE A 146 0.00 -4.09 -5.25
C ILE A 146 -1.46 -3.93 -5.64
N ILE A 147 -2.14 -3.01 -4.98
CA ILE A 147 -3.55 -2.73 -5.18
C ILE A 147 -3.68 -1.37 -5.87
N PHE A 148 -3.98 -1.38 -7.15
CA PHE A 148 -4.26 -0.17 -7.91
C PHE A 148 -5.70 0.27 -7.65
N VAL A 149 -5.87 1.44 -7.02
CA VAL A 149 -7.17 1.93 -6.52
C VAL A 149 -7.73 3.08 -7.36
N GLY A 150 -6.92 3.74 -8.17
CA GLY A 150 -7.42 4.81 -9.04
C GLY A 150 -8.31 4.25 -10.15
N GLU A 151 -9.54 4.75 -10.24
CA GLU A 151 -10.57 4.22 -11.15
C GLU A 151 -10.14 4.28 -12.62
N GLN A 152 -9.45 5.35 -13.00
CA GLN A 152 -9.01 5.60 -14.37
C GLN A 152 -7.63 5.00 -14.68
N PHE A 153 -6.99 4.33 -13.72
CA PHE A 153 -5.65 3.77 -13.93
C PHE A 153 -5.65 2.72 -15.04
N ASN A 154 -4.91 2.96 -16.10
CA ASN A 154 -4.67 1.93 -17.11
C ASN A 154 -3.20 1.93 -17.49
N VAL A 155 -2.64 0.74 -17.67
CA VAL A 155 -1.26 0.56 -18.10
C VAL A 155 -1.21 -0.44 -19.24
N SER A 156 -0.69 0.01 -20.38
CA SER A 156 -0.41 -0.85 -21.54
C SER A 156 0.98 -1.47 -21.41
N GLY A 157 1.17 -2.67 -21.97
CA GLY A 157 2.47 -3.36 -21.98
C GLY A 157 2.91 -3.99 -20.65
N PHE A 158 2.12 -3.87 -19.58
CA PHE A 158 2.39 -4.53 -18.29
C PHE A 158 1.52 -5.77 -18.11
N ASN A 159 2.15 -6.95 -18.08
CA ASN A 159 1.46 -8.24 -17.93
C ASN A 159 1.59 -8.83 -16.51
N GLY A 160 1.85 -7.99 -15.50
CA GLY A 160 2.09 -8.44 -14.13
C GLY A 160 3.56 -8.82 -13.86
N ASN A 161 3.80 -9.38 -12.67
CA ASN A 161 5.11 -9.82 -12.23
C ASN A 161 5.00 -11.18 -11.52
N GLY A 162 5.95 -12.09 -11.75
CA GLY A 162 5.92 -13.43 -11.14
C GLY A 162 6.18 -13.46 -9.63
N SER A 163 6.75 -12.40 -9.05
CA SER A 163 7.09 -12.29 -7.62
C SER A 163 6.07 -11.49 -6.82
N ILE A 164 5.38 -10.54 -7.45
CA ILE A 164 4.41 -9.65 -6.79
C ILE A 164 3.10 -9.70 -7.56
N ASN A 165 2.01 -9.97 -6.84
CA ASN A 165 0.68 -9.98 -7.41
C ASN A 165 0.19 -8.55 -7.60
N THR A 166 -0.54 -8.28 -8.68
CA THR A 166 -1.15 -6.98 -8.93
C THR A 166 -2.65 -7.14 -9.07
N ILE A 167 -3.41 -6.33 -8.35
CA ILE A 167 -4.87 -6.34 -8.38
C ILE A 167 -5.33 -4.92 -8.65
N ARG A 168 -6.33 -4.78 -9.53
CA ARG A 168 -7.05 -3.52 -9.70
C ARG A 168 -8.34 -3.59 -8.90
N LEU A 169 -8.59 -2.61 -8.06
CA LEU A 169 -9.92 -2.43 -7.49
C LEU A 169 -10.78 -1.81 -8.59
N LEU A 170 -11.74 -2.59 -9.08
CA LEU A 170 -12.82 -2.06 -9.89
C LEU A 170 -13.82 -1.38 -8.95
N PRO A 171 -14.47 -0.27 -9.38
CA PRO A 171 -15.51 0.39 -8.61
C PRO A 171 -16.50 -0.62 -8.03
#